data_AF-A0A925B0W8-F1
#
_entry.id   AF-A0A925B0W8-F1
#
_cell.length_a   1.000
_cell.length_b   1.000
_cell.length_c   1.000
_cell.angle_alpha   90.00
_cell.angle_beta   90.00
_cell.angle_gamma   90.00
#
_symmetry.space_group_name_H-M   'P 1'
#
loop_
_entity.id
_entity.type
_entity.pdbx_description
1 polymer ?
#
loop_
_entity_poly.entity_id
_entity_poly.type
_entity_poly.pdbx_seq_one_letter_code
_entity_poly.pdbx_strand_id
1 'polypeptide(L)'
;MSQTSSDALLGRLIDEVRTAFREDRTILSFKEYFALVVGNPRQHLRSSAQYLVDMFEHFGKEELDLPTGKATRFKLFDAVFAEGEGRVAGQENIQEQLHRILANFAREGRVNKMVLLHGPNGSAKSSMVRCMMSAMEAYSRVADGAVYSFNWIFPSDRMSGGSIGFGGER
;
A
#
# COMPACT_ATOMS: atom_id res chain seq x y z
N MET A 1 -0.19 -41.84 26.60
CA MET A 1 -1.27 -40.83 26.56
C MET A 1 -0.80 -39.40 26.22
N SER A 2 0.44 -39.18 25.73
CA SER A 2 0.97 -37.83 25.44
C SER A 2 1.09 -37.48 23.94
N GLN A 3 1.00 -38.46 23.02
CA GLN A 3 1.13 -38.22 21.57
C GLN A 3 -0.12 -37.58 20.93
N THR A 4 -1.33 -37.87 21.41
CA THR A 4 -2.59 -37.39 20.82
C THR A 4 -2.77 -35.86 20.91
N SER A 5 -2.14 -35.21 21.88
CA SER A 5 -2.20 -33.76 22.08
C SER A 5 -1.36 -33.00 21.03
N SER A 6 -0.19 -33.55 20.68
CA SER A 6 0.72 -32.94 19.70
C SER A 6 0.16 -33.01 18.28
N ASP A 7 -0.42 -34.14 17.89
CA ASP A 7 -1.01 -34.30 16.54
C ASP A 7 -2.25 -33.41 16.35
N ALA A 8 -3.07 -33.26 17.40
CA ALA A 8 -4.21 -32.36 17.37
C ALA A 8 -3.79 -30.88 17.31
N LEU A 9 -2.69 -30.51 17.97
CA LEU A 9 -2.14 -29.16 17.93
C LEU A 9 -1.50 -28.86 16.57
N LEU A 10 -0.79 -29.83 15.97
CA LEU A 10 -0.23 -29.72 14.64
C LEU A 10 -1.32 -29.57 13.57
N GLY A 11 -2.41 -30.34 13.68
CA GLY A 11 -3.57 -30.23 12.77
C GLY A 11 -4.20 -28.85 12.81
N ARG A 12 -4.41 -28.29 14.02
CA ARG A 12 -4.93 -26.92 14.19
C ARG A 12 -3.98 -25.88 13.60
N LEU A 13 -2.67 -26.00 13.86
CA LEU A 13 -1.66 -25.10 13.31
C LEU A 13 -1.61 -25.15 11.78
N ILE A 14 -1.74 -26.33 11.18
CA ILE A 14 -1.78 -26.50 9.72
C ILE A 14 -3.04 -25.84 9.14
N ASP A 15 -4.20 -26.01 9.78
CA ASP A 15 -5.44 -25.42 9.30
C ASP A 15 -5.45 -23.90 9.50
N GLU A 16 -4.88 -23.39 10.59
CA GLU A 16 -4.69 -21.96 10.83
C GLU A 16 -3.73 -21.35 9.81
N VAL A 17 -2.58 -21.98 9.56
CA VAL A 17 -1.63 -21.56 8.52
C VAL A 17 -2.25 -21.62 7.14
N ARG A 18 -3.02 -22.66 6.81
CA ARG A 18 -3.73 -22.77 5.52
C ARG A 18 -4.81 -21.71 5.36
N THR A 19 -5.53 -21.42 6.44
CA THR A 19 -6.60 -20.41 6.43
C THR A 19 -5.98 -19.03 6.28
N ALA A 20 -4.94 -18.71 7.06
CA ALA A 20 -4.14 -17.50 6.89
C ALA A 20 -3.57 -17.40 5.46
N PHE A 21 -3.00 -18.47 4.90
CA PHE A 21 -2.46 -18.44 3.53
C PHE A 21 -3.54 -18.24 2.45
N ARG A 22 -4.76 -18.76 2.68
CA ARG A 22 -5.91 -18.59 1.78
C ARG A 22 -6.57 -17.22 1.91
N GLU A 23 -6.69 -16.72 3.13
CA GLU A 23 -7.26 -15.40 3.45
C GLU A 23 -6.32 -14.28 2.99
N ASP A 24 -5.01 -14.47 3.18
CA ASP A 24 -3.97 -13.50 2.84
C ASP A 24 -3.60 -13.51 1.35
N ARG A 25 -4.08 -14.49 0.57
CA ARG A 25 -3.85 -14.64 -0.89
C ARG A 25 -2.42 -14.26 -1.31
N THR A 26 -1.43 -14.68 -0.53
CA THR A 26 -0.11 -14.03 -0.52
C THR A 26 0.65 -14.21 -1.84
N ILE A 27 0.26 -15.22 -2.63
CA ILE A 27 0.81 -15.49 -3.96
C ILE A 27 -0.33 -15.88 -4.90
N LEU A 28 -0.53 -15.07 -5.94
CA LEU A 28 -1.45 -15.36 -7.04
C LEU A 28 -0.69 -15.90 -8.24
N SER A 29 -1.26 -16.88 -8.93
CA SER A 29 -0.85 -17.15 -10.30
C SER A 29 -1.17 -15.96 -11.20
N PHE A 30 -0.44 -15.82 -12.32
CA PHE A 30 -0.73 -14.77 -13.29
C PHE A 30 -2.19 -14.82 -13.78
N LYS A 31 -2.77 -16.01 -13.93
CA LYS A 31 -4.17 -16.19 -14.33
C LYS A 31 -5.14 -15.62 -13.30
N GLU A 32 -4.89 -15.85 -12.01
CA GLU A 32 -5.71 -15.31 -10.93
C GLU A 32 -5.58 -13.80 -10.83
N TYR A 33 -4.36 -13.27 -10.90
CA TYR A 33 -4.14 -11.82 -10.96
C TYR A 33 -4.82 -11.18 -12.16
N PHE A 34 -4.72 -11.79 -13.35
CA PHE A 34 -5.38 -11.28 -14.56
C PHE A 34 -6.91 -11.28 -14.41
N ALA A 35 -7.50 -12.28 -13.75
CA ALA A 35 -8.93 -12.28 -13.45
C ALA A 35 -9.33 -11.11 -12.53
N LEU A 36 -8.50 -10.76 -11.54
CA LEU A 36 -8.71 -9.56 -10.72
C LEU A 36 -8.68 -8.29 -11.57
N VAL A 37 -7.66 -8.14 -12.43
CA VAL A 37 -7.52 -6.99 -13.34
C VAL A 37 -8.75 -6.85 -14.24
N VAL A 38 -9.24 -7.94 -14.83
CA VAL A 38 -10.45 -7.92 -15.68
C VAL A 38 -11.70 -7.55 -14.87
N GLY A 39 -11.81 -8.04 -13.63
CA GLY A 39 -12.94 -7.76 -12.75
C GLY A 39 -13.00 -6.32 -12.22
N ASN A 40 -11.84 -5.73 -11.91
CA ASN A 40 -11.74 -4.33 -11.48
C ASN A 40 -10.50 -3.62 -12.06
N PRO A 41 -10.53 -3.24 -13.35
CA PRO A 41 -9.37 -2.65 -14.01
C PRO A 41 -8.90 -1.34 -13.36
N ARG A 42 -9.82 -0.53 -12.85
CA ARG A 42 -9.49 0.77 -12.25
C ARG A 42 -8.60 0.63 -11.02
N GLN A 43 -8.90 -0.34 -10.15
CA GLN A 43 -8.11 -0.58 -8.94
C GLN A 43 -6.73 -1.15 -9.26
N HIS A 44 -6.64 -2.08 -10.20
CA HIS A 44 -5.40 -2.83 -10.46
C HIS A 44 -4.47 -2.15 -11.49
N LEU A 45 -4.98 -1.24 -12.31
CA LEU A 45 -4.20 -0.53 -13.34
C LEU A 45 -4.01 0.97 -13.04
N ARG A 46 -4.31 1.42 -11.83
CA ARG A 46 -4.13 2.82 -11.43
C ARG A 46 -2.66 3.25 -11.45
N SER A 47 -2.44 4.52 -11.77
CA SER A 47 -1.12 5.13 -11.70
C SER A 47 -0.68 5.34 -10.24
N SER A 48 0.62 5.56 -10.01
CA SER A 48 1.14 5.92 -8.69
C SER A 48 0.51 7.20 -8.13
N ALA A 49 0.21 8.18 -8.98
CA ALA A 49 -0.48 9.40 -8.57
C ALA A 49 -1.92 9.10 -8.12
N GLN A 50 -2.66 8.28 -8.87
CA GLN A 50 -4.00 7.87 -8.49
C GLN A 50 -4.00 7.05 -7.20
N TYR A 51 -3.03 6.15 -7.02
CA TYR A 51 -2.85 5.39 -5.77
C TYR A 51 -2.71 6.31 -4.55
N LEU A 52 -1.90 7.37 -4.66
CA LEU A 52 -1.74 8.35 -3.59
C LEU A 52 -3.03 9.15 -3.35
N VAL A 53 -3.77 9.51 -4.39
CA VAL A 53 -5.07 10.19 -4.23
C VAL A 53 -6.06 9.28 -3.51
N ASP A 54 -6.17 8.01 -3.94
CA ASP A 54 -7.05 7.03 -3.31
C ASP A 54 -6.70 6.81 -1.84
N MET A 55 -5.39 6.81 -1.51
CA MET A 55 -4.93 6.78 -0.12
C MET A 55 -5.41 8.00 0.67
N PHE A 56 -5.30 9.21 0.13
CA PHE A 56 -5.80 10.42 0.80
C PHE A 56 -7.31 10.35 1.02
N GLU A 57 -8.08 9.88 0.03
CA GLU A 57 -9.53 9.72 0.15
C GLU A 57 -9.91 8.61 1.15
N HIS A 58 -9.12 7.52 1.23
CA HIS A 58 -9.34 6.43 2.18
C HIS A 58 -9.24 6.89 3.64
N PHE A 59 -8.21 7.65 3.99
CA PHE A 59 -8.10 8.22 5.34
C PHE A 59 -9.08 9.37 5.56
N GLY A 60 -9.48 10.05 4.49
CA GLY A 60 -10.43 11.14 4.51
C GLY A 60 -9.85 12.45 5.04
N LYS A 61 -10.74 13.43 5.16
CA LYS A 61 -10.42 14.81 5.54
C LYS A 61 -11.51 15.41 6.40
N GLU A 62 -11.17 16.47 7.10
CA GLU A 62 -12.09 17.29 7.87
C GLU A 62 -11.78 18.77 7.69
N GLU A 63 -12.77 19.62 7.97
CA GLU A 63 -12.61 21.07 7.94
C GLU A 63 -12.31 21.56 9.36
N LEU A 64 -11.24 22.34 9.51
CA LEU A 64 -10.86 22.98 10.75
C LEU A 64 -11.13 24.48 10.67
N ASP A 65 -11.79 25.04 11.68
CA ASP A 65 -11.87 26.48 11.90
C ASP A 65 -10.63 26.93 12.69
N LEU A 66 -9.64 27.48 11.97
CA LEU A 66 -8.44 28.06 12.57
C LEU A 66 -8.65 29.58 12.76
N PRO A 67 -7.90 30.22 13.67
CA PRO A 67 -7.91 31.69 13.80
C PRO A 67 -7.55 32.43 12.49
N THR A 68 -6.83 31.75 11.59
CA THR A 68 -6.42 32.26 10.27
C THR A 68 -7.44 32.00 9.16
N GLY A 69 -8.56 31.33 9.46
CA GLY A 69 -9.58 30.90 8.52
C GLY A 69 -9.78 29.39 8.48
N LYS A 70 -10.70 28.95 7.61
CA LYS A 70 -10.99 27.54 7.39
C LYS A 70 -9.82 26.85 6.68
N ALA A 71 -9.50 25.64 7.12
CA ALA A 71 -8.45 24.82 6.52
C ALA A 71 -8.88 23.36 6.40
N THR A 72 -8.44 22.69 5.34
CA THR A 72 -8.67 21.25 5.15
C THR A 72 -7.57 20.45 5.84
N ARG A 73 -7.95 19.59 6.78
CA ARG A 73 -7.06 18.65 7.47
C ARG A 73 -7.22 17.25 6.86
N PHE A 74 -6.13 16.66 6.38
CA PHE A 74 -6.13 15.26 5.94
C PHE A 74 -5.78 14.33 7.10
N LYS A 75 -6.65 13.37 7.39
CA LYS A 75 -6.56 12.51 8.59
C LYS A 75 -5.39 11.53 8.54
N LEU A 76 -4.84 11.27 7.36
CA LEU A 76 -3.61 10.47 7.23
C LEU A 76 -2.46 11.07 8.05
N PHE A 77 -2.42 12.40 8.22
CA PHE A 77 -1.38 13.09 8.98
C PHE A 77 -1.57 13.02 10.50
N ASP A 78 -2.69 12.48 10.96
CA ASP A 78 -2.90 12.16 12.37
C ASP A 78 -2.27 10.80 12.74
N ALA A 79 -1.85 10.03 11.73
CA ALA A 79 -1.13 8.77 11.86
C ALA A 79 -1.83 7.73 12.75
N VAL A 80 -3.17 7.66 12.70
CA VAL A 80 -3.97 6.70 13.49
C VAL A 80 -3.57 5.25 13.21
N PHE A 81 -3.16 4.95 11.96
CA PHE A 81 -2.64 3.65 11.54
C PHE A 81 -1.31 3.26 12.23
N ALA A 82 -0.64 4.20 12.88
CA ALA A 82 0.61 4.01 13.61
C ALA A 82 0.51 4.56 15.05
N GLU A 83 -0.69 4.54 15.65
CA GLU A 83 -0.92 5.00 17.03
C GLU A 83 -0.48 6.46 17.28
N GLY A 84 -0.50 7.29 16.24
CA GLY A 84 -0.04 8.68 16.28
C GLY A 84 1.48 8.86 16.15
N GLU A 85 2.26 7.79 16.03
CA GLU A 85 3.69 7.86 15.76
C GLU A 85 3.94 8.49 14.38
N GLY A 86 4.82 9.50 14.34
CA GLY A 86 5.11 10.22 13.10
C GLY A 86 4.02 11.19 12.65
N ARG A 87 3.00 11.48 13.48
CA ARG A 87 1.97 12.48 13.19
C ARG A 87 2.56 13.84 12.82
N VAL A 88 1.90 14.55 11.90
CA VAL A 88 2.30 15.87 11.44
C VAL A 88 1.24 16.89 11.86
N ALA A 89 1.54 17.65 12.92
CA ALA A 89 0.67 18.72 13.37
C ALA A 89 0.80 19.96 12.48
N GLY A 90 -0.33 20.58 12.11
CA GLY A 90 -0.36 21.77 11.26
C GLY A 90 -0.12 21.48 9.77
N GLN A 91 0.28 22.53 9.05
CA GLN A 91 0.61 22.51 7.61
C GLN A 91 -0.59 22.17 6.70
N GLU A 92 -1.83 22.42 7.14
CA GLU A 92 -3.07 22.11 6.43
C GLU A 92 -3.06 22.65 4.99
N ASN A 93 -2.66 23.91 4.80
CA ASN A 93 -2.54 24.52 3.48
C ASN A 93 -1.54 23.78 2.56
N ILE A 94 -0.48 23.18 3.12
CA ILE A 94 0.50 22.40 2.36
C ILE A 94 -0.05 21.00 2.05
N GLN A 95 -0.76 20.38 2.99
CA GLN A 95 -1.43 19.09 2.78
C GLN A 95 -2.43 19.20 1.61
N GLU A 96 -3.24 20.26 1.58
CA GLU A 96 -4.20 20.53 0.51
C GLU A 96 -3.52 20.80 -0.85
N GLN A 97 -2.45 21.59 -0.86
CA GLN A 97 -1.68 21.83 -2.09
C GLN A 97 -1.07 20.55 -2.64
N LEU A 98 -0.55 19.68 -1.75
CA LEU A 98 0.03 18.41 -2.14
C LEU A 98 -1.02 17.47 -2.73
N HIS A 99 -2.18 17.30 -2.05
CA HIS A 99 -3.31 16.52 -2.57
C HIS A 99 -3.74 17.03 -3.95
N ARG A 100 -3.86 18.36 -4.12
CA ARG A 100 -4.23 18.98 -5.40
C ARG A 100 -3.23 18.66 -6.52
N ILE A 101 -1.92 18.69 -6.23
CA ILE A 101 -0.89 18.33 -7.21
C ILE A 101 -1.02 16.85 -7.62
N LEU A 102 -1.21 15.95 -6.65
CA LEU A 102 -1.39 14.51 -6.90
C LEU A 102 -2.66 14.25 -7.72
N ALA A 103 -3.78 14.90 -7.37
CA ALA A 103 -5.04 14.83 -8.11
C ALA A 103 -4.90 15.33 -9.54
N ASN A 104 -4.09 16.36 -9.77
CA ASN A 104 -3.79 16.83 -11.12
C ASN A 104 -2.97 15.81 -11.91
N PHE A 105 -1.92 15.21 -11.34
CA PHE A 105 -1.18 14.14 -12.00
C PHE A 105 -2.05 12.93 -12.34
N ALA A 106 -2.95 12.55 -11.43
CA ALA A 106 -3.90 11.47 -11.65
C ALA A 106 -4.84 11.78 -12.82
N ARG A 107 -5.40 13.00 -12.86
CA ARG A 107 -6.26 13.48 -13.95
C ARG A 107 -5.54 13.57 -15.30
N GLU A 108 -4.28 14.00 -15.29
CA GLU A 108 -3.45 14.10 -16.50
C GLU A 108 -2.91 12.74 -16.97
N GLY A 109 -3.00 11.69 -16.15
CA GLY A 109 -2.47 10.36 -16.45
C GLY A 109 -0.96 10.25 -16.47
N ARG A 110 -0.22 11.30 -16.05
CA ARG A 110 1.24 11.32 -16.02
C ARG A 110 1.78 12.25 -14.93
N VAL A 111 2.91 11.86 -14.34
CA VAL A 111 3.70 12.73 -13.46
C VAL A 111 4.65 13.53 -14.33
N ASN A 112 4.40 14.84 -14.48
CA ASN A 112 5.13 15.71 -15.40
C ASN A 112 5.80 16.91 -14.71
N LYS A 113 5.80 16.95 -13.37
CA LYS A 113 6.45 18.01 -12.58
C LYS A 113 7.16 17.40 -11.38
N MET A 114 8.27 18.03 -10.98
CA MET A 114 8.93 17.74 -9.72
C MET A 114 8.25 18.53 -8.60
N VAL A 115 7.92 17.88 -7.49
CA VAL A 115 7.39 18.53 -6.29
C VAL A 115 8.54 18.80 -5.33
N LEU A 116 8.80 20.07 -5.03
CA LEU A 116 9.84 20.49 -4.09
C LEU A 116 9.21 21.08 -2.83
N LEU A 117 9.40 20.41 -1.70
CA LEU A 117 9.06 20.95 -0.39
C LEU A 117 10.22 21.83 0.10
N HIS A 118 10.03 23.13 0.11
CA HIS A 118 11.00 24.10 0.63
C HIS A 118 10.48 24.78 1.89
N GLY A 119 11.39 25.18 2.78
CA GLY A 119 11.05 25.88 4.03
C GLY A 119 12.13 25.73 5.10
N PRO A 120 12.04 26.47 6.21
CA PRO A 120 13.01 26.43 7.31
C PRO A 120 13.23 25.03 7.89
N ASN A 121 14.34 24.86 8.61
CA ASN A 121 14.56 23.66 9.41
C ASN A 121 13.46 23.54 10.47
N GLY A 122 12.99 22.31 10.72
CA GLY A 122 11.89 22.05 11.65
C GLY A 122 10.48 22.26 11.10
N SER A 123 10.29 22.71 9.86
CA SER A 123 8.94 22.90 9.25
C SER A 123 8.28 21.60 8.77
N ALA A 124 8.53 20.47 9.43
CA ALA A 124 7.90 19.15 9.16
C ALA A 124 8.00 18.58 7.73
N LYS A 125 8.84 19.12 6.84
CA LYS A 125 8.95 18.67 5.43
C LYS A 125 9.21 17.15 5.29
N SER A 126 10.27 16.67 5.93
CA SER A 126 10.62 15.24 5.93
C SER A 126 9.61 14.42 6.73
N SER A 127 9.04 14.98 7.79
CA SER A 127 8.00 14.32 8.59
C SER A 127 6.74 14.06 7.77
N MET A 128 6.34 15.02 6.93
CA MET A 128 5.19 14.90 6.02
C MET A 128 5.41 13.76 5.01
N VAL A 129 6.58 13.70 4.39
CA VAL A 129 6.93 12.62 3.46
C VAL A 129 6.96 11.26 4.15
N ARG A 130 7.56 11.16 5.35
CA ARG A 130 7.60 9.91 6.13
C ARG A 130 6.20 9.44 6.53
N CYS A 131 5.37 10.35 7.02
CA CYS A 131 3.99 10.05 7.39
C CYS A 131 3.19 9.53 6.18
N MET A 132 3.37 10.15 5.00
CA MET A 132 2.76 9.64 3.77
C MET A 132 3.27 8.25 3.39
N MET A 133 4.57 7.96 3.51
CA MET A 133 5.12 6.63 3.25
C MET A 133 4.52 5.58 4.19
N SER A 134 4.40 5.89 5.48
CA SER A 134 3.76 5.00 6.45
C SER A 134 2.25 4.84 6.17
N ALA A 135 1.57 5.91 5.75
CA ALA A 135 0.17 5.86 5.33
C ALA A 135 -0.01 4.97 4.08
N MET A 136 0.94 5.01 3.13
CA MET A 136 0.92 4.13 1.95
C MET A 136 1.06 2.66 2.32
N GLU A 137 1.90 2.34 3.30
CA GLU A 137 2.05 0.99 3.82
C GLU A 137 0.78 0.53 4.56
N ALA A 138 0.18 1.39 5.36
CA ALA A 138 -1.09 1.08 6.01
C ALA A 138 -2.20 0.86 4.97
N TYR A 139 -2.27 1.71 3.95
CA TYR A 139 -3.25 1.61 2.88
C TYR A 139 -3.03 0.34 2.04
N SER A 140 -1.79 -0.10 1.80
CA SER A 140 -1.55 -1.31 0.99
C SER A 140 -2.09 -2.60 1.61
N ARG A 141 -2.39 -2.58 2.92
CA ARG A 141 -2.97 -3.70 3.67
C ARG A 141 -4.50 -3.77 3.59
N VAL A 142 -5.18 -2.78 3.02
CA VAL A 142 -6.62 -2.84 2.77
C VAL A 142 -6.91 -3.28 1.34
N ALA A 143 -8.07 -3.89 1.11
CA ALA A 143 -8.46 -4.41 -0.20
C ALA A 143 -8.33 -3.35 -1.32
N ASP A 144 -8.84 -2.14 -1.07
CA ASP A 144 -8.77 -1.03 -2.04
C ASP A 144 -7.35 -0.56 -2.31
N GLY A 145 -6.41 -0.78 -1.39
CA GLY A 145 -5.00 -0.42 -1.49
C GLY A 145 -4.10 -1.53 -2.04
N ALA A 146 -4.65 -2.68 -2.42
CA ALA A 146 -3.86 -3.81 -2.89
C ALA A 146 -2.89 -3.43 -4.03
N VAL A 147 -1.62 -3.81 -3.86
CA VAL A 147 -0.54 -3.70 -4.86
C VAL A 147 0.16 -5.04 -4.99
N TYR A 148 0.57 -5.37 -6.20
CA TYR A 148 1.16 -6.67 -6.53
C TYR A 148 2.57 -6.48 -7.07
N SER A 149 3.45 -7.42 -6.74
CA SER A 149 4.79 -7.53 -7.30
C SER A 149 5.02 -8.96 -7.77
N PHE A 150 5.99 -9.14 -8.67
CA PHE A 150 6.38 -10.46 -9.12
C PHE A 150 7.18 -11.18 -8.04
N ASN A 151 6.80 -12.43 -7.78
CA ASN A 151 7.57 -13.34 -6.94
C ASN A 151 8.04 -14.53 -7.79
N TRP A 152 9.35 -14.77 -7.80
CA TRP A 152 9.96 -15.86 -8.56
C TRP A 152 10.20 -17.04 -7.62
N ILE A 153 9.36 -18.07 -7.76
CA ILE A 153 9.50 -19.30 -6.98
C ILE A 153 10.32 -20.30 -7.80
N PHE A 154 11.57 -20.50 -7.40
CA PHE A 154 12.41 -21.55 -7.97
C PHE A 154 12.13 -22.86 -7.24
N PRO A 155 11.81 -23.95 -7.96
CA PRO A 155 11.73 -25.27 -7.34
C PRO A 155 13.08 -25.59 -6.67
N SER A 156 13.06 -25.96 -5.39
CA SER A 156 14.26 -26.48 -4.74
C SER A 156 14.56 -27.85 -5.31
N ASP A 157 15.66 -27.93 -6.04
CA ASP A 157 16.05 -29.08 -6.84
C ASP A 157 16.29 -30.33 -5.96
N ARG A 158 15.29 -31.23 -5.96
CA ARG A 158 15.52 -32.68 -5.90
C ARG A 158 14.71 -33.48 -6.91
N MET A 159 13.98 -32.83 -7.82
CA MET A 159 13.35 -33.53 -8.94
C MET A 159 13.41 -32.69 -10.21
N SER A 160 14.01 -33.30 -11.23
CA SER A 160 14.10 -32.94 -12.66
C SER A 160 15.04 -31.79 -13.06
N GLY A 161 16.25 -32.18 -13.48
CA GLY A 161 17.21 -31.34 -14.21
C GLY A 161 16.73 -30.95 -15.62
N GLY A 162 15.70 -30.12 -15.69
CA GLY A 162 15.36 -29.32 -16.87
C GLY A 162 15.86 -27.90 -16.67
N SER A 163 16.40 -27.27 -17.70
CA SER A 163 16.96 -25.92 -17.58
C SER A 163 15.90 -24.94 -17.07
N ILE A 164 16.28 -24.16 -16.06
CA ILE A 164 15.43 -23.14 -15.47
C ILE A 164 15.22 -22.04 -16.51
N GLY A 165 14.06 -22.06 -17.18
CA GLY A 165 13.33 -20.86 -17.63
C GLY A 165 14.01 -19.86 -18.57
N PHE A 166 15.21 -20.13 -19.09
CA PHE A 166 15.93 -19.23 -20.01
C PHE A 166 16.61 -19.97 -21.19
N GLY A 167 16.40 -21.28 -21.34
CA GLY A 167 16.92 -22.07 -22.45
C GLY A 167 15.97 -22.06 -23.64
N GLY A 168 15.92 -20.97 -24.40
CA GLY A 168 15.39 -21.01 -25.76
C GLY A 168 16.41 -21.66 -26.67
N GLU A 169 16.06 -22.80 -27.29
CA GLU A 169 16.87 -23.40 -28.36
C GLU A 169 17.01 -22.37 -29.50
N ARG A 170 18.27 -22.08 -29.87
CA ARG A 170 18.62 -21.35 -31.10
C ARG A 170 18.72 -22.33 -32.25
#